data_AF-A0A5P8WGN2-F1
#
_entry.id   AF-A0A5P8WGN2-F1
#
_cell.length_a   1.000
_cell.length_b   1.000
_cell.length_c   1.000
_cell.angle_alpha   90.00
_cell.angle_beta   90.00
_cell.angle_gamma   90.00
#
_symmetry.space_group_name_H-M   'P 1'
#
loop_
_entity.id
_entity.type
_entity.pdbx_description
1 polymer ?
#
loop_
_entity_poly.entity_id
_entity_poly.type
_entity_poly.pdbx_seq_one_letter_code
_entity_poly.pdbx_strand_id
1 'polypeptide(L)'
;MYKIRPLLPEVNKDDPNLPQIKLMMGMIDPLGMPLVTQVVSGEQADDGLYIPAYQQIAATLNKKGLLFVGDCKMSSLSTRCNIHIQGDYYLCSLSLVGKTPELLSGWIGCTFAHF
;
A
#
# COMPACT_ATOMS: atom_id res chain seq x y z
N MET A 1 -18.62 -2.52 -27.74
CA MET A 1 -17.85 -3.75 -27.44
C MET A 1 -16.49 -3.31 -26.90
N TYR A 2 -16.32 -3.23 -25.58
CA TYR A 2 -15.05 -2.83 -24.98
C TYR A 2 -14.14 -4.06 -24.87
N LYS A 3 -13.02 -4.02 -25.57
CA LYS A 3 -12.00 -5.07 -25.56
C LYS A 3 -11.22 -4.93 -24.25
N ILE A 4 -11.43 -5.87 -23.32
CA ILE A 4 -10.61 -6.01 -22.10
C ILE A 4 -9.18 -6.25 -22.58
N ARG A 5 -8.28 -5.29 -22.32
CA ARG A 5 -6.85 -5.40 -22.60
C ARG A 5 -6.22 -6.34 -21.55
N PRO A 6 -5.28 -7.22 -21.91
CA PRO A 6 -4.58 -8.06 -20.93
C PRO A 6 -3.77 -7.16 -19.99
N LEU A 7 -3.76 -7.51 -18.70
CA LEU A 7 -2.98 -6.85 -17.66
C LEU A 7 -1.47 -7.00 -17.96
N LEU A 8 -0.87 -5.96 -18.54
CA LEU A 8 0.58 -5.77 -18.53
C LEU A 8 1.03 -5.46 -17.08
N PRO A 9 2.29 -5.78 -16.70
CA PRO A 9 2.86 -5.31 -15.44
C PRO A 9 2.69 -3.79 -15.40
N GLU A 10 2.17 -3.26 -14.30
CA GLU A 10 1.67 -1.87 -14.21
C GLU A 10 2.66 -0.85 -14.80
N VAL A 11 2.45 -0.47 -16.06
CA VAL A 11 3.10 0.71 -16.65
C VAL A 11 2.19 1.89 -16.35
N ASN A 12 2.84 2.89 -15.78
CA ASN A 12 2.42 4.17 -15.25
C ASN A 12 1.17 4.85 -15.87
N LYS A 13 0.49 5.68 -15.06
CA LYS A 13 -0.75 6.41 -15.41
C LYS A 13 -0.58 7.46 -16.51
N ASP A 14 0.65 7.86 -16.84
CA ASP A 14 0.98 8.84 -17.88
C ASP A 14 2.10 8.32 -18.79
N ASP A 15 2.23 8.91 -20.00
CA ASP A 15 3.18 8.52 -21.05
C ASP A 15 4.57 8.17 -20.47
N PRO A 16 5.01 6.90 -20.54
CA PRO A 16 6.27 6.45 -19.94
C PRO A 16 7.51 7.06 -20.62
N ASN A 17 7.32 7.75 -21.76
CA ASN A 17 8.38 8.49 -22.44
C ASN A 17 8.61 9.89 -21.86
N LEU A 18 7.74 10.37 -20.96
CA LEU A 18 7.92 11.65 -20.29
C LEU A 18 8.72 11.49 -18.99
N PRO A 19 9.56 12.46 -18.60
CA PRO A 19 10.17 12.46 -17.28
C PRO A 19 9.12 12.56 -16.18
N GLN A 20 9.09 11.57 -15.28
CA GLN A 20 8.13 11.53 -14.17
C GLN A 20 8.86 11.37 -12.82
N ILE A 21 8.36 12.07 -11.81
CA ILE A 21 8.86 12.03 -10.43
C ILE A 21 7.69 11.64 -9.53
N LYS A 22 7.97 10.78 -8.56
CA LYS A 22 7.00 10.39 -7.54
C LYS A 22 7.52 10.73 -6.15
N LEU A 23 6.61 11.26 -5.33
CA LEU A 23 6.87 11.59 -3.94
C LEU A 23 6.09 10.64 -3.05
N MET A 24 6.80 9.76 -2.35
CA MET A 24 6.22 8.96 -1.28
C MET A 24 6.31 9.78 0.01
N MET A 25 5.18 10.01 0.66
CA MET A 25 5.11 10.81 1.87
C MET A 25 4.41 10.08 3.00
N GLY A 26 4.95 10.21 4.21
CA GLY A 26 4.30 9.81 5.45
C GLY A 26 4.07 11.03 6.33
N MET A 27 2.83 11.22 6.79
CA MET A 27 2.41 12.40 7.54
C MET A 27 1.89 12.03 8.92
N ILE A 28 2.05 12.92 9.89
CA ILE A 28 1.49 12.78 11.24
C ILE A 28 0.09 13.40 11.28
N ASP A 29 -0.90 12.60 11.67
CA ASP A 29 -2.25 13.03 12.05
C ASP A 29 -2.24 13.50 13.54
N PRO A 30 -2.86 14.63 13.93
CA PRO A 30 -3.79 15.49 13.18
C PRO A 30 -3.15 16.64 12.39
N LEU A 31 -1.83 16.83 12.47
CA LEU A 31 -1.18 18.04 11.95
C LEU A 31 -0.99 18.05 10.43
N GLY A 32 -1.12 16.91 9.76
CA GLY A 32 -0.76 16.74 8.36
C GLY A 32 0.72 17.01 8.08
N MET A 33 1.57 16.98 9.12
CA MET A 33 2.98 17.34 9.02
C MET A 33 3.78 16.19 8.40
N PRO A 34 4.53 16.41 7.30
CA PRO A 34 5.38 15.37 6.72
C PRO A 34 6.48 14.95 7.70
N LEU A 35 6.57 13.65 7.95
CA LEU A 35 7.66 13.04 8.72
C LEU A 35 8.71 12.41 7.80
N VAL A 36 8.25 11.87 6.67
CA VAL A 36 9.09 11.25 5.64
C VAL A 36 8.63 11.73 4.28
N THR A 37 9.61 12.10 3.45
CA THR A 37 9.43 12.39 2.02
C THR A 37 10.54 11.66 1.26
N GLN A 38 10.17 10.77 0.35
CA GLN A 38 11.09 10.03 -0.51
C GLN A 38 10.81 10.38 -1.96
N VAL A 39 11.84 10.79 -2.68
CA VAL A 39 11.78 11.07 -4.12
C VAL A 39 12.18 9.80 -4.86
N VAL A 40 11.29 9.29 -5.71
CA VAL A 40 11.53 8.08 -6.51
C VAL A 40 11.18 8.33 -7.98
N SER A 41 11.66 7.44 -8.85
CA SER A 41 11.32 7.46 -10.27
C SER A 41 9.81 7.27 -10.46
N GLY A 42 9.19 8.06 -11.34
CA GLY A 42 7.74 7.99 -11.58
C GLY A 42 7.28 6.63 -12.10
N GLU A 43 8.08 6.00 -12.97
CA GLU A 43 7.78 4.72 -13.62
C GLU A 43 7.73 3.52 -12.66
N GLN A 44 8.22 3.68 -11.44
CA GLN A 44 8.22 2.60 -10.45
C GLN A 44 6.80 2.39 -9.90
N ALA A 45 6.30 1.15 -9.87
CA ALA A 45 5.03 0.84 -9.20
C ALA A 45 5.07 1.23 -7.70
N ASP A 46 3.92 1.55 -7.12
CA ASP A 46 3.87 1.91 -5.68
C ASP A 46 4.06 0.68 -4.77
N ASP A 47 3.84 -0.50 -5.32
CA ASP A 47 4.06 -1.77 -4.64
C ASP A 47 5.52 -1.85 -4.15
N GLY A 48 5.68 -2.09 -2.85
CA GLY A 48 6.97 -2.14 -2.19
C GLY A 48 7.51 -0.79 -1.70
N LEU A 49 7.06 0.35 -2.24
CA LEU A 49 7.50 1.68 -1.80
C LEU A 49 6.99 2.07 -0.39
N TYR A 50 5.89 1.46 0.06
CA TYR A 50 5.36 1.69 1.41
C TYR A 50 6.26 1.12 2.51
N ILE A 51 7.02 0.05 2.25
CA ILE A 51 7.91 -0.58 3.24
C ILE A 51 9.06 0.35 3.66
N PRO A 52 9.87 0.93 2.76
CA PRO A 52 10.93 1.85 3.16
C PRO A 52 10.38 3.11 3.81
N ALA A 53 9.23 3.63 3.37
CA ALA A 53 8.57 4.76 4.04
C ALA A 53 8.14 4.41 5.47
N TYR A 54 7.48 3.26 5.67
CA TYR A 54 7.11 2.74 6.98
C TYR A 54 8.32 2.56 7.90
N GLN A 55 9.40 1.92 7.41
CA GLN A 55 10.60 1.65 8.20
C GLN A 55 11.27 2.95 8.66
N GLN A 56 11.33 3.96 7.79
CA GLN A 56 11.86 5.27 8.15
C GLN A 56 11.00 5.95 9.21
N ILE A 57 9.67 5.95 9.06
CA ILE A 57 8.74 6.51 10.06
C ILE A 57 8.89 5.81 11.41
N ALA A 58 8.90 4.47 11.41
CA ALA A 58 9.03 3.67 12.63
C ALA A 58 10.35 3.96 13.36
N ALA A 59 11.46 4.09 12.62
CA ALA A 59 12.76 4.46 13.17
C ALA A 59 12.76 5.90 13.72
N THR A 60 12.12 6.84 13.02
CA THR A 60 12.06 8.26 13.46
C THR A 60 11.20 8.44 14.71
N LEU A 61 10.05 7.79 14.80
CA LEU A 61 9.15 7.92 15.96
C LEU A 61 9.57 7.07 17.14
N ASN A 62 10.28 5.95 16.88
CA ASN A 62 10.72 4.97 17.89
C ASN A 62 9.60 4.58 18.87
N LYS A 63 8.41 4.32 18.31
CA LYS A 63 7.18 3.95 19.03
C LYS A 63 6.56 2.71 18.39
N LYS A 64 5.80 1.97 19.19
CA LYS A 64 5.01 0.80 18.77
C LYS A 64 3.53 1.08 18.92
N GLY A 65 2.71 0.31 18.21
CA GLY A 65 1.25 0.47 18.21
C GLY A 65 0.79 1.68 17.41
N LEU A 66 1.58 2.11 16.42
CA LEU A 66 1.19 3.18 15.51
C LEU A 66 0.16 2.67 14.50
N LEU A 67 -0.80 3.51 14.12
CA LEU A 67 -1.76 3.21 13.05
C LEU A 67 -1.30 3.86 11.74
N PHE A 68 -1.02 3.03 10.74
CA PHE A 68 -0.71 3.47 9.39
C PHE A 68 -1.98 3.45 8.54
N VAL A 69 -2.36 4.61 7.99
CA VAL A 69 -3.53 4.75 7.11
C VAL A 69 -3.04 5.03 5.69
N GLY A 70 -3.59 4.32 4.72
CA GLY A 70 -3.15 4.45 3.33
C GLY A 70 -4.19 3.98 2.33
N ASP A 71 -3.91 4.23 1.04
CA ASP A 71 -4.75 3.80 -0.07
C ASP A 71 -4.64 2.28 -0.33
N CYS A 72 -5.33 1.82 -1.37
CA CYS A 72 -5.41 0.39 -1.68
C CYS A 72 -4.09 -0.28 -2.04
N LYS A 73 -3.08 0.45 -2.51
CA LYS A 73 -1.76 -0.12 -2.87
C LYS A 73 -0.95 -0.50 -1.64
N MET A 74 -1.19 0.20 -0.51
CA MET A 74 -0.64 -0.19 0.79
C MET A 74 -1.12 -1.58 1.24
N SER A 75 -2.25 -2.07 0.72
CA SER A 75 -2.87 -3.34 1.17
C SER A 75 -2.15 -4.62 0.74
N SER A 76 -1.02 -4.50 0.03
CA SER A 76 -0.18 -5.65 -0.33
C SER A 76 0.15 -6.50 0.91
N LEU A 77 0.20 -7.83 0.74
CA LEU A 77 0.46 -8.75 1.86
C LEU A 77 1.82 -8.47 2.51
N SER A 78 2.84 -8.15 1.72
CA SER A 78 4.18 -7.84 2.22
C SER A 78 4.18 -6.59 3.08
N THR A 79 3.53 -5.50 2.64
CA THR A 79 3.40 -4.26 3.44
C THR A 79 2.67 -4.53 4.75
N ARG A 80 1.49 -5.17 4.70
CA ARG A 80 0.70 -5.47 5.91
C ARG A 80 1.45 -6.39 6.88
N CYS A 81 2.17 -7.39 6.37
CA CYS A 81 3.00 -8.27 7.17
C CYS A 81 4.14 -7.51 7.86
N ASN A 82 4.80 -6.58 7.15
CA ASN A 82 5.88 -5.77 7.71
C ASN A 82 5.40 -4.90 8.88
N ILE A 83 4.24 -4.25 8.73
CA ILE A 83 3.61 -3.44 9.78
C ILE A 83 3.20 -4.32 10.98
N HIS A 84 2.53 -5.45 10.71
CA HIS A 84 2.02 -6.34 11.76
C HIS A 84 3.13 -6.99 12.61
N ILE A 85 4.17 -7.54 11.98
CA ILE A 85 5.29 -8.19 12.69
C ILE A 85 5.97 -7.22 13.66
N GLN A 86 5.96 -5.93 13.33
CA GLN A 86 6.56 -4.90 14.14
C GLN A 86 5.66 -4.42 15.29
N GLY A 87 4.44 -4.95 15.43
CA GLY A 87 3.50 -4.57 16.50
C GLY A 87 2.74 -3.28 16.22
N ASP A 88 2.68 -2.85 14.96
CA ASP A 88 1.91 -1.70 14.51
C ASP A 88 0.62 -2.15 13.80
N TYR A 89 -0.29 -1.21 13.62
CA TYR A 89 -1.60 -1.41 13.01
C TYR A 89 -1.67 -0.77 11.63
N TYR A 90 -2.57 -1.25 10.78
CA TYR A 90 -2.82 -0.68 9.46
C TYR A 90 -4.32 -0.55 9.17
N LEU A 91 -4.68 0.48 8.42
CA LEU A 91 -5.99 0.67 7.82
C LEU A 91 -5.83 1.08 6.36
N CYS A 92 -6.35 0.27 5.46
CA CYS A 92 -6.34 0.54 4.02
C CYS A 92 -7.48 -0.18 3.33
N SER A 93 -7.93 0.36 2.20
CA SER A 93 -8.82 -0.36 1.30
C SER A 93 -8.14 -1.60 0.76
N LEU A 94 -8.81 -2.76 0.72
CA LEU A 94 -8.23 -3.97 0.18
C LEU A 94 -8.22 -3.94 -1.36
N SER A 95 -7.06 -4.10 -1.99
CA SER A 95 -6.95 -4.16 -3.44
C SER A 95 -7.51 -5.48 -3.99
N LEU A 96 -8.50 -5.40 -4.89
CA LEU A 96 -9.17 -6.55 -5.51
C LEU A 96 -8.46 -7.01 -6.79
N VAL A 97 -7.15 -7.18 -6.71
CA VAL A 97 -6.29 -7.67 -7.81
C VAL A 97 -5.70 -9.03 -7.48
N GLY A 98 -5.26 -9.76 -8.51
CA GLY A 98 -4.70 -11.10 -8.34
C GLY A 98 -5.70 -12.06 -7.71
N LYS A 99 -5.25 -12.84 -6.70
CA LYS A 99 -6.08 -13.82 -5.98
C LYS A 99 -6.92 -13.24 -4.85
N THR A 100 -6.80 -11.93 -4.60
CA THR A 100 -7.44 -11.28 -3.44
C THR A 100 -8.97 -11.39 -3.47
N PRO A 101 -9.67 -11.24 -4.62
CA PRO A 101 -11.12 -11.40 -4.68
C PRO A 101 -11.61 -12.79 -4.25
N GLU A 102 -10.95 -13.86 -4.70
CA GLU A 102 -11.30 -15.23 -4.33
C GLU A 102 -11.01 -15.49 -2.85
N LEU A 103 -9.85 -15.02 -2.36
CA LEU A 103 -9.48 -15.13 -0.95
C LEU A 103 -10.46 -14.39 -0.04
N LEU A 104 -10.84 -13.16 -0.40
CA LEU A 104 -11.82 -12.38 0.36
C LEU A 104 -13.17 -13.10 0.45
N SER A 105 -13.64 -13.63 -0.67
CA SER A 105 -14.89 -14.42 -0.71
C SER A 105 -14.80 -15.65 0.21
N GLY A 106 -13.64 -16.33 0.22
CA GLY A 106 -13.37 -17.44 1.12
C GLY A 106 -13.32 -17.03 2.60
N TRP A 107 -12.66 -15.92 2.94
CA TRP A 107 -12.61 -15.40 4.31
C TRP A 107 -14.00 -15.04 4.84
N ILE A 108 -14.80 -14.36 4.03
CA ILE A 108 -16.17 -14.00 4.37
C ILE A 108 -17.01 -15.28 4.55
N GLY A 109 -16.93 -16.22 3.62
CA GLY A 109 -17.65 -17.51 3.69
C GLY A 109 -17.31 -18.33 4.94
N CYS A 110 -16.02 -18.48 5.27
CA CYS A 110 -15.59 -19.15 6.50
C CYS A 110 -16.09 -18.42 7.75
N THR A 111 -16.12 -17.09 7.75
CA THR A 111 -16.62 -16.32 8.91
C THR A 111 -18.08 -16.65 9.20
N PHE A 112 -18.92 -16.75 8.16
CA PHE A 112 -20.33 -17.12 8.32
C PHE A 112 -20.57 -18.61 8.59
N ALA A 113 -19.60 -19.50 8.32
CA ALA A 113 -19.72 -20.92 8.64
C ALA A 113 -19.51 -21.23 10.15
N HIS A 114 -19.00 -20.27 10.91
CA HIS A 114 -18.78 -20.37 12.35
C HIS A 114 -19.82 -19.61 13.20
N PHE A 115 -20.85 -19.05 12.56
CA PHE A 115 -22.05 -18.51 13.20
C PHE A 115 -23.27 -19.37 12.84
#